data_AF-A0A9C7VJR1-F1
#
_entry.id   AF-A0A9C7VJR1-F1
#
_cell.length_a   1.000
_cell.length_b   1.000
_cell.length_c   1.000
_cell.angle_alpha   90.00
_cell.angle_beta   90.00
_cell.angle_gamma   90.00
#
_symmetry.space_group_name_H-M   'P 1'
#
loop_
_entity.id
_entity.type
_entity.pdbx_description
1 polymer ?
#
loop_
_entity_poly.entity_id
_entity_poly.type
_entity_poly.pdbx_seq_one_letter_code
_entity_poly.pdbx_strand_id
1 'polypeptide(L)'
;MEAVLTGLFVGVLFGFILQRGRFCMNSAFRDAILLQDNVLLKTVFAALLVELVGFALMDAAGAIAINPKPFWWGANLLGSFVFGIGMVLAGGCASGITYRTGEGMVGSMTA
;
A
#
# COMPACT_ATOMS: atom_id res chain seq x y z
N MET A 1 4.73 24.43 -6.53
CA MET A 1 3.52 24.08 -7.32
C MET A 1 3.77 22.87 -8.23
N GLU A 2 4.99 22.68 -8.75
CA GLU A 2 5.38 21.51 -9.57
C GLU A 2 5.27 20.16 -8.84
N ALA A 3 5.52 20.14 -7.52
CA ALA A 3 5.40 18.93 -6.69
C ALA A 3 3.96 18.36 -6.63
N VAL A 4 2.94 19.22 -6.76
CA VAL A 4 1.53 18.77 -6.71
C VAL A 4 1.13 18.12 -8.03
N LEU A 5 1.58 18.69 -9.15
CA LEU A 5 1.28 18.17 -10.48
C LEU A 5 1.99 16.84 -10.75
N THR A 6 3.26 16.74 -10.34
CA THR A 6 4.02 15.48 -10.39
C THR A 6 3.42 14.44 -9.44
N GLY A 7 3.00 14.83 -8.24
CA GLY A 7 2.30 13.96 -7.30
C GLY A 7 0.98 13.41 -7.85
N LEU A 8 0.18 14.23 -8.55
CA LEU A 8 -1.04 13.78 -9.21
C LEU A 8 -0.74 12.75 -10.31
N PHE A 9 0.26 13.02 -11.14
CA PHE A 9 0.64 12.13 -12.24
C PHE A 9 1.12 10.76 -11.72
N VAL A 10 1.96 10.76 -10.69
CA VAL A 10 2.41 9.54 -10.01
C VAL A 10 1.23 8.82 -9.36
N GLY A 11 0.31 9.55 -8.72
CA GLY A 11 -0.89 8.98 -8.09
C GLY A 11 -1.82 8.29 -9.09
N VAL A 12 -2.07 8.89 -10.26
CA VAL A 12 -2.89 8.29 -11.32
C VAL A 12 -2.23 7.03 -11.89
N LEU A 13 -0.93 7.08 -12.18
CA LEU A 13 -0.18 5.90 -12.65
C LEU A 13 -0.20 4.77 -11.61
N PHE A 14 0.04 5.10 -10.34
CA PHE A 14 0.01 4.14 -9.25
C PHE A 14 -1.38 3.52 -9.08
N GLY A 15 -2.44 4.32 -9.11
CA GLY A 15 -3.82 3.85 -9.06
C GLY A 15 -4.15 2.88 -10.21
N PHE A 16 -3.73 3.21 -11.44
CA PHE A 16 -3.95 2.34 -12.61
C PHE A 16 -3.23 0.99 -12.49
N ILE A 17 -1.99 0.98 -12.00
CA ILE A 17 -1.20 -0.25 -11.78
C ILE A 17 -1.87 -1.10 -10.69
N LEU A 18 -2.28 -0.48 -9.57
CA LEU A 18 -2.96 -1.17 -8.47
C LEU A 18 -4.28 -1.80 -8.91
N GLN A 19 -5.06 -1.09 -9.73
CA GLN A 19 -6.34 -1.56 -10.25
C GLN A 19 -6.15 -2.82 -11.12
N ARG A 20 -5.17 -2.81 -12.02
CA ARG A 20 -4.83 -3.98 -12.87
C ARG A 20 -4.27 -5.15 -12.07
N GLY A 21 -3.48 -4.87 -11.03
CA GLY A 21 -2.87 -5.90 -10.19
C GLY A 21 -3.78 -6.43 -9.07
N ARG A 22 -4.94 -5.81 -8.83
CA ARG A 22 -5.82 -6.07 -7.67
C ARG A 22 -5.03 -6.19 -6.36
N PHE A 23 -4.03 -5.33 -6.19
CA PHE A 23 -3.06 -5.43 -5.10
C PHE A 23 -3.75 -5.16 -3.77
N CYS A 24 -3.83 -6.18 -2.92
CA CYS A 24 -4.30 -6.02 -1.55
C CYS A 24 -3.48 -6.88 -0.58
N MET A 25 -2.73 -6.21 0.28
CA MET A 25 -1.86 -6.84 1.28
C MET A 25 -2.62 -7.80 2.18
N ASN A 26 -3.82 -7.38 2.64
CA ASN A 26 -4.65 -8.18 3.53
C ASN A 26 -5.14 -9.48 2.85
N SER A 27 -5.55 -9.39 1.58
CA SER A 27 -5.94 -10.57 0.80
C SER A 27 -4.76 -11.49 0.53
N ALA A 28 -3.56 -10.96 0.29
CA ALA A 28 -2.37 -11.78 0.09
C ALA A 28 -2.06 -12.69 1.28
N PHE A 29 -2.19 -12.18 2.52
CA PHE A 29 -2.02 -13.00 3.72
C PHE A 29 -3.16 -14.00 3.90
N ARG A 30 -4.41 -13.59 3.65
CA ARG A 30 -5.57 -14.47 3.75
C ARG A 30 -5.51 -15.61 2.73
N ASP A 31 -5.14 -15.32 1.49
CA ASP A 31 -5.10 -16.29 0.40
C ASP A 31 -3.92 -17.27 0.56
N ALA A 32 -2.79 -16.84 1.12
CA ALA A 32 -1.70 -17.76 1.42
C ALA A 32 -2.04 -18.75 2.54
N ILE A 33 -2.80 -18.32 3.55
CA ILE A 33 -3.20 -19.19 4.67
C ILE A 33 -4.38 -20.11 4.27
N LEU A 34 -5.37 -19.57 3.54
CA LEU A 34 -6.64 -20.24 3.32
C LEU A 34 -6.73 -20.95 1.95
N LEU A 35 -6.14 -20.37 0.91
CA LEU A 35 -6.20 -20.87 -0.47
C LEU A 35 -4.87 -21.50 -0.91
N GLN A 36 -3.82 -21.44 -0.07
CA GLN A 36 -2.43 -21.82 -0.39
C GLN A 36 -1.90 -21.15 -1.68
N ASP A 37 -2.50 -20.04 -2.10
CA ASP A 37 -2.13 -19.36 -3.32
C ASP A 37 -1.12 -18.26 -3.00
N ASN A 38 0.15 -18.54 -3.31
CA ASN A 38 1.27 -17.70 -2.93
C ASN A 38 1.60 -16.63 -3.98
N VAL A 39 0.82 -16.51 -5.06
CA VAL A 39 1.11 -15.57 -6.13
C VAL A 39 1.07 -14.13 -5.62
N LEU A 40 0.00 -13.74 -4.93
CA LEU A 40 -0.14 -12.39 -4.35
C LEU A 40 0.92 -12.10 -3.27
N LEU A 41 1.29 -13.10 -2.49
CA LEU A 41 2.29 -12.93 -1.43
C LEU A 41 3.69 -12.74 -2.04
N LYS A 42 4.03 -13.48 -3.10
CA LYS A 42 5.28 -13.29 -3.86
C LYS A 42 5.34 -11.92 -4.55
N THR A 43 4.24 -11.45 -5.15
CA THR A 43 4.24 -10.13 -5.80
C THR A 43 4.41 -8.99 -4.80
N VAL A 44 3.80 -9.10 -3.61
CA VAL A 44 4.01 -8.16 -2.50
C VAL A 44 5.47 -8.14 -2.03
N PHE A 45 6.09 -9.31 -1.81
CA PHE A 45 7.49 -9.36 -1.42
C PHE A 45 8.42 -8.82 -2.50
N ALA A 46 8.15 -9.14 -3.77
CA ALA A 46 8.91 -8.60 -4.89
C ALA A 46 8.81 -7.07 -4.96
N ALA A 47 7.61 -6.50 -4.78
CA ALA A 47 7.42 -5.05 -4.73
C ALA A 47 8.22 -4.42 -3.59
N LEU A 48 8.18 -5.01 -2.40
CA LEU A 48 8.94 -4.54 -1.23
C LEU A 48 10.46 -4.56 -1.50
N LEU A 49 10.98 -5.62 -2.12
CA LEU A 49 12.39 -5.72 -2.48
C LEU A 49 12.78 -4.65 -3.51
N VAL A 50 11.94 -4.42 -4.51
CA VAL A 50 12.17 -3.38 -5.52
C VAL A 50 12.16 -1.99 -4.89
N GLU A 51 11.25 -1.70 -3.97
CA GLU A 51 11.25 -0.44 -3.21
C GLU A 51 12.50 -0.27 -2.37
N LEU A 52 12.91 -1.30 -1.61
CA LEU A 52 14.12 -1.23 -0.77
C LEU A 52 15.37 -0.92 -1.60
N VAL A 53 15.58 -1.64 -2.71
CA VAL A 53 16.73 -1.42 -3.60
C VAL A 53 16.61 -0.08 -4.33
N GLY A 54 15.41 0.28 -4.79
CA GLY A 54 15.15 1.54 -5.49
C GLY A 54 15.41 2.77 -4.62
N PHE A 55 14.92 2.77 -3.39
CA PHE A 55 15.18 3.86 -2.44
C PHE A 55 16.64 3.93 -2.03
N ALA A 56 17.30 2.79 -1.80
CA ALA A 56 18.73 2.77 -1.47
C ALA A 56 19.61 3.34 -2.61
N LEU A 57 19.27 3.05 -3.88
CA LEU A 57 19.97 3.62 -5.03
C LEU A 57 19.71 5.12 -5.18
N MET A 58 18.48 5.58 -4.92
CA MET A 58 18.15 7.01 -4.98
C MET A 58 18.80 7.82 -3.86
N ASP A 59 18.98 7.23 -2.68
CA ASP A 59 19.73 7.81 -1.57
C ASP A 59 21.23 7.90 -1.89
N ALA A 60 21.82 6.83 -2.43
CA ALA A 60 23.21 6.82 -2.88
C ALA A 60 23.48 7.82 -4.02
N ALA A 61 22.49 8.09 -4.87
CA ALA A 61 22.55 9.09 -5.93
C ALA A 61 22.34 10.53 -5.42
N GLY A 62 22.03 10.74 -4.14
CA GLY A 62 21.79 12.05 -3.53
C GLY A 62 20.51 12.75 -4.00
N ALA A 63 19.60 12.03 -4.65
CA ALA A 63 18.37 12.58 -5.21
C ALA A 63 17.25 12.73 -4.17
N ILE A 64 17.27 11.93 -3.10
CA ILE A 64 16.23 11.88 -2.06
C ILE A 64 16.88 11.67 -0.70
N ALA A 65 16.45 12.41 0.31
CA ALA A 65 16.82 12.15 1.71
C ALA A 65 15.80 11.18 2.33
N ILE A 66 16.25 10.01 2.78
CA ILE A 66 15.39 9.07 3.50
C ILE A 66 14.99 9.71 4.85
N ASN A 67 13.69 9.95 5.05
CA ASN A 67 13.15 10.45 6.32
C ASN A 67 12.34 9.35 7.01
N PRO A 68 12.98 8.50 7.84
CA PRO A 68 12.29 7.46 8.58
C PRO A 68 11.40 8.11 9.66
N LYS A 69 10.14 7.70 9.72
CA LYS A 69 9.21 8.18 10.74
C LYS A 69 9.70 7.75 12.14
N PRO A 70 9.54 8.61 13.17
CA PRO A 70 9.98 8.30 14.53
C PRO A 70 9.25 7.08 15.09
N PHE A 71 10.00 6.15 15.68
CA PHE A 71 9.45 4.91 16.22
C PHE A 71 8.89 5.12 17.63
N TRP A 72 7.58 5.37 17.72
CA TRP A 72 6.85 5.42 18.98
C TRP A 72 6.16 4.08 19.26
N TRP A 73 6.72 3.30 20.19
CA TRP A 73 6.27 1.95 20.51
C TRP A 73 4.76 1.88 20.84
N GLY A 74 4.28 2.75 21.74
CA GLY A 74 2.87 2.75 22.15
C GLY A 74 1.91 3.14 21.03
N ALA A 75 2.24 4.19 20.28
CA ALA A 75 1.40 4.67 19.18
C ALA A 75 1.39 3.69 17.99
N ASN A 76 2.53 3.09 17.65
CA ASN A 76 2.61 2.12 16.55
C ASN A 76 1.87 0.82 16.89
N LEU A 77 1.96 0.33 18.12
CA LEU A 77 1.28 -0.91 18.52
C LEU A 77 -0.24 -0.73 18.60
N LEU A 78 -0.71 0.32 19.30
CA LEU A 78 -2.14 0.62 19.38
C LEU A 78 -2.70 1.03 18.01
N GLY A 79 -1.97 1.85 17.26
CA GLY A 79 -2.38 2.33 15.95
C GLY A 79 -2.50 1.20 14.93
N SER A 80 -1.52 0.28 14.86
CA SER A 80 -1.60 -0.86 13.95
C SER A 80 -2.74 -1.81 14.30
N PHE A 81 -3.03 -2.02 15.59
CA PHE A 81 -4.14 -2.87 16.03
C PHE A 81 -5.50 -2.26 15.66
N VAL A 82 -5.72 -0.97 15.97
CA VAL A 82 -6.95 -0.26 15.61
C VAL A 82 -7.12 -0.18 14.10
N PHE A 83 -6.04 0.10 13.37
CA PHE A 83 -6.03 0.13 11.91
C PHE A 83 -6.36 -1.24 11.31
N GLY A 84 -5.82 -2.33 11.88
CA GLY A 84 -6.14 -3.70 11.48
C GLY A 84 -7.62 -4.03 11.64
N ILE A 85 -8.21 -3.70 12.79
CA ILE A 85 -9.64 -3.89 13.02
C ILE A 85 -10.46 -3.06 12.02
N GLY A 86 -10.07 -1.81 11.79
CA GLY A 86 -10.71 -0.93 10.80
C GLY A 86 -10.69 -1.51 9.39
N MET A 87 -9.56 -2.06 8.93
CA MET A 87 -9.45 -2.69 7.61
C MET A 87 -10.41 -3.87 7.42
N VAL A 88 -10.60 -4.69 8.46
CA VAL A 88 -11.53 -5.83 8.41
C VAL A 88 -12.98 -5.35 8.33
N LEU A 89 -13.36 -4.33 9.13
CA LEU A 89 -14.70 -3.75 9.11
C LEU A 89 -15.01 -3.05 7.77
N ALA A 90 -14.03 -2.38 7.18
CA ALA A 90 -14.11 -1.72 5.89
C ALA A 90 -14.16 -2.69 4.70
N GLY A 91 -13.86 -3.98 4.90
CA GLY A 91 -13.83 -4.98 3.83
C GLY A 91 -12.71 -4.75 2.81
N GLY A 92 -11.60 -4.12 3.21
CA GLY A 92 -10.54 -3.69 2.30
C GLY A 92 -9.15 -3.60 2.95
N CYS A 93 -8.21 -3.00 2.23
CA CYS A 93 -6.88 -2.64 2.71
C CYS A 93 -6.57 -1.21 2.28
N ALA A 94 -5.48 -0.62 2.80
CA ALA A 94 -5.10 0.78 2.52
C ALA A 94 -5.15 1.15 1.02
N SER A 95 -4.50 0.33 0.18
CA SER A 95 -4.55 0.50 -1.29
C SER A 95 -5.92 0.11 -1.83
N GLY A 96 -6.48 -0.99 -1.36
CA GLY A 96 -7.78 -1.53 -1.76
C GLY A 96 -8.89 -0.48 -1.75
N ILE A 97 -9.11 0.18 -0.63
CA ILE A 97 -10.23 1.13 -0.47
C ILE A 97 -10.04 2.33 -1.40
N THR A 98 -8.80 2.82 -1.53
CA THR A 98 -8.50 4.03 -2.31
C THR A 98 -8.68 3.86 -3.82
N TYR A 99 -8.15 2.80 -4.44
CA TYR A 99 -8.38 2.59 -5.88
C TYR A 99 -9.80 2.10 -6.19
N ARG A 100 -10.43 1.32 -5.29
CA ARG A 100 -11.80 0.80 -5.47
C ARG A 100 -12.87 1.87 -5.40
N THR A 101 -12.62 2.95 -4.66
CA THR A 101 -13.44 4.16 -4.71
C THR A 101 -13.46 4.77 -6.12
N GLY A 102 -12.34 4.72 -6.84
CA GLY A 102 -12.26 5.09 -8.26
C GLY A 102 -12.98 4.12 -9.21
N GLU A 103 -13.20 2.87 -8.81
CA GLU A 103 -13.94 1.87 -9.60
C GLU A 103 -15.48 1.99 -9.47
N GLY A 104 -15.97 2.89 -8.62
CA GLY A 104 -17.41 3.06 -8.40
C GLY A 104 -18.00 2.13 -7.33
N MET A 105 -17.17 1.45 -6.53
CA MET A 105 -17.69 0.61 -5.46
C MET A 105 -18.12 1.44 -4.25
N VAL A 106 -19.44 1.53 -4.05
CA VAL A 106 -20.09 2.33 -2.99
C VAL A 106 -19.60 1.93 -1.59
N GLY A 107 -19.35 0.63 -1.36
CA GLY A 107 -18.85 0.14 -0.07
C GLY A 107 -17.50 0.75 0.32
N SER A 108 -16.59 0.94 -0.65
CA SER A 108 -15.30 1.60 -0.43
C SER A 108 -15.38 3.12 -0.36
N MET A 109 -16.48 3.73 -0.83
CA MET A 109 -16.70 5.18 -0.68
C MET A 109 -17.12 5.56 0.74
N THR A 110 -17.82 4.64 1.43
CA THR A 110 -18.33 4.83 2.78
C THR A 110 -17.42 4.30 3.88
N ALA A 111 -16.41 3.51 3.51
CA ALA A 111 -15.52 2.79 4.42
C ALA A 111 -14.23 3.54 4.75
#